data_AF-A0A7W0IXU1-F1
#
_entry.id   AF-A0A7W0IXU1-F1
#
_cell.length_a   1.000
_cell.length_b   1.000
_cell.length_c   1.000
_cell.angle_alpha   90.00
_cell.angle_beta   90.00
_cell.angle_gamma   90.00
#
_symmetry.space_group_name_H-M   'P 1'
#
loop_
_entity.id
_entity.type
_entity.pdbx_description
1 polymer ?
#
loop_
_entity_poly.entity_id
_entity_poly.type
_entity_poly.pdbx_seq_one_letter_code
_entity_poly.pdbx_strand_id
1 'polypeptide(L)'
;MANVPFTEALRRQYENLFNTCILRPDKVGEVDGLVAKLRANETRYRNVSQNLGIPWGFSNHYKSGKYVADGTWSDAAVSRQCGAAVLMRRMAEKGFVAFTDQPAPKPDTAPLIPRLSAKPSKDPALVTRAEDLQRWLNTFPGIFVKVDGVPGNITSEAYHKVTGHYLPGDPRG
;
A
#
# COMPACT_ATOMS: atom_id res chain seq x y z
N MET A 1 17.18 21.31 4.67
CA MET A 1 17.14 20.56 3.39
C MET A 1 16.08 21.20 2.52
N ALA A 2 16.37 21.48 1.24
CA ALA A 2 15.39 22.07 0.33
C ALA A 2 14.23 21.09 0.09
N ASN A 3 13.00 21.56 0.20
CA ASN A 3 11.80 20.77 -0.10
C ASN A 3 11.59 20.76 -1.61
N VAL A 4 11.80 19.62 -2.27
CA VAL A 4 11.53 19.48 -3.71
C VAL A 4 10.05 19.08 -3.86
N PRO A 5 9.19 19.94 -4.43
CA PRO A 5 7.80 19.59 -4.65
C PRO A 5 7.67 18.54 -5.77
N PHE A 6 7.06 17.40 -5.48
CA PHE A 6 6.76 16.34 -6.46
C PHE A 6 5.58 16.73 -7.35
N THR A 7 5.84 17.62 -8.31
CA THR A 7 4.82 18.13 -9.24
C THR A 7 4.60 17.16 -10.40
N GLU A 8 3.43 17.27 -11.04
CA GLU A 8 3.11 16.57 -12.28
C GLU A 8 4.13 16.84 -13.40
N ALA A 9 4.62 18.07 -13.47
CA ALA A 9 5.66 18.45 -14.42
C ALA A 9 6.98 17.72 -14.13
N LEU A 10 7.38 17.62 -12.86
CA LEU A 10 8.58 16.88 -12.45
C LEU A 10 8.46 15.39 -12.78
N ARG A 11 7.29 14.79 -12.54
CA ARG A 11 6.99 13.40 -12.93
C ARG A 11 7.22 13.18 -14.43
N ARG A 12 6.60 13.99 -15.28
CA ARG A 12 6.74 13.88 -16.74
C ARG A 12 8.18 14.04 -17.22
N GLN A 13 8.95 14.93 -16.59
CA GLN A 13 10.36 15.11 -16.90
C GLN A 13 11.16 13.85 -16.59
N TYR A 14 10.96 13.25 -15.41
CA TYR A 14 11.62 12.00 -15.03
C TYR A 14 11.22 10.83 -15.93
N GLU A 15 9.94 10.72 -16.28
CA GLU A 15 9.45 9.71 -17.22
C GLU A 15 10.14 9.85 -18.60
N ASN A 16 10.25 11.07 -19.12
CA ASN A 16 10.94 11.31 -20.37
C ASN A 16 12.45 10.96 -20.30
N LEU A 17 13.13 11.39 -19.22
CA LEU A 17 14.54 11.04 -19.01
C LEU A 17 14.75 9.52 -18.92
N PHE A 18 13.87 8.81 -18.22
CA PHE A 18 13.92 7.35 -18.12
C PHE A 18 13.68 6.68 -19.49
N ASN A 19 12.63 7.09 -20.20
CA ASN A 19 12.27 6.51 -21.49
C ASN A 19 13.31 6.75 -22.59
N THR A 20 14.05 7.85 -22.49
CA THR A 20 15.12 8.22 -23.43
C THR A 20 16.52 7.82 -22.94
N CYS A 21 16.63 7.17 -21.78
CA CYS A 21 17.92 6.78 -21.22
C CYS A 21 18.53 5.65 -22.04
N ILE A 22 19.60 5.98 -22.78
CA ILE A 22 20.37 5.02 -23.57
C ILE A 22 21.66 4.68 -22.82
N LEU A 23 21.90 3.39 -22.63
CA LEU A 23 23.16 2.87 -22.08
C LEU A 23 24.31 3.21 -23.02
N ARG A 24 25.39 3.79 -22.46
CA ARG A 24 26.60 4.02 -23.22
C ARG A 24 27.19 2.67 -23.68
N PRO A 25 27.57 2.50 -24.97
CA PRO A 25 28.05 1.22 -25.48
C PRO A 25 29.23 0.62 -24.70
N ASP A 26 30.14 1.47 -24.21
CA ASP A 26 31.31 1.09 -23.41
C ASP A 26 30.96 0.61 -21.98
N LYS A 27 29.71 0.83 -21.54
CA LYS A 27 29.24 0.46 -20.19
C LYS A 27 28.27 -0.71 -20.17
N VAL A 28 27.85 -1.21 -21.32
CA VAL A 28 26.87 -2.32 -21.42
C VAL A 28 27.34 -3.55 -20.64
N GLY A 29 28.57 -4.02 -20.87
CA GLY A 29 29.08 -5.22 -20.20
C GLY A 29 29.20 -5.08 -18.67
N GLU A 30 29.53 -3.89 -18.17
CA GLU A 30 29.56 -3.60 -16.73
C GLU A 30 28.15 -3.68 -16.12
N VAL A 31 27.17 -3.07 -16.80
CA VAL A 31 25.77 -3.07 -16.37
C VAL A 31 25.16 -4.48 -16.43
N ASP A 32 25.44 -5.25 -17.48
CA ASP A 32 25.01 -6.64 -17.61
C ASP A 32 25.56 -7.49 -16.45
N GLY A 33 26.82 -7.28 -16.07
CA GLY A 33 27.42 -7.95 -14.92
C GLY A 33 26.71 -7.62 -13.59
N LEU A 34 26.27 -6.37 -13.41
CA LEU A 34 25.49 -5.96 -12.25
C LEU A 34 24.08 -6.56 -12.27
N VAL A 35 23.41 -6.57 -13.42
CA VAL A 35 22.10 -7.21 -13.60
C VAL A 35 22.17 -8.71 -13.31
N ALA A 36 23.21 -9.40 -13.80
CA ALA A 36 23.43 -10.81 -13.53
C ALA A 36 23.61 -11.08 -12.03
N LYS A 37 24.36 -10.23 -11.30
CA LYS A 37 24.51 -10.33 -9.85
C LYS A 37 23.19 -10.10 -9.11
N LEU A 38 22.38 -9.13 -9.53
CA LEU A 38 21.06 -8.88 -8.93
C LEU A 38 20.13 -10.08 -9.14
N ARG A 39 20.10 -10.64 -10.35
CA ARG A 39 19.32 -11.85 -10.67
C ARG A 39 19.78 -13.07 -9.89
N ALA A 40 21.08 -13.31 -9.81
CA ALA A 40 21.63 -14.44 -9.03
C ALA A 40 21.27 -14.36 -7.54
N ASN A 41 21.02 -13.15 -7.02
CA ASN A 41 20.61 -12.91 -5.64
C ASN A 41 19.10 -12.65 -5.49
N GLU A 42 18.31 -12.76 -6.56
CA GLU A 42 16.88 -12.43 -6.56
C GLU A 42 16.12 -13.22 -5.51
N THR A 43 16.31 -14.54 -5.45
CA THR A 43 15.66 -15.41 -4.46
C THR A 43 16.01 -14.99 -3.03
N ARG A 44 17.26 -14.58 -2.79
CA ARG A 44 17.69 -14.06 -1.49
C ARG A 44 16.95 -12.76 -1.15
N TYR A 45 16.90 -11.81 -2.08
CA TYR A 45 16.17 -10.54 -1.88
C TYR A 45 14.66 -10.73 -1.74
N ARG A 46 14.08 -11.68 -2.47
CA ARG A 46 12.67 -12.05 -2.40
C ARG A 46 12.35 -12.68 -1.04
N ASN A 47 13.13 -13.65 -0.60
CA ASN A 47 12.96 -14.28 0.71
C ASN A 47 13.17 -13.29 1.86
N VAL A 48 14.17 -12.42 1.75
CA VAL A 48 14.39 -11.27 2.65
C VAL A 48 13.16 -10.36 2.64
N SER A 49 12.63 -9.94 1.48
CA SER A 49 11.46 -9.07 1.41
C SER A 49 10.18 -9.70 2.01
N GLN A 50 9.98 -11.00 1.78
CA GLN A 50 8.81 -11.76 2.24
C GLN A 50 8.88 -12.07 3.73
N ASN A 51 10.05 -12.42 4.26
CA ASN A 51 10.23 -12.76 5.67
C ASN A 51 10.36 -11.53 6.57
N LEU A 52 10.86 -10.41 6.04
CA LEU A 52 11.33 -9.29 6.87
C LEU A 52 10.40 -8.07 6.84
N GLY A 53 9.39 -8.08 5.98
CA GLY A 53 8.44 -6.97 5.88
C GLY A 53 9.14 -5.62 5.65
N ILE A 54 10.31 -5.59 5.01
CA ILE A 54 11.20 -4.41 4.94
C ILE A 54 10.56 -3.15 4.36
N PRO A 55 9.65 -3.19 3.36
CA PRO A 55 9.00 -1.96 2.94
C PRO A 55 7.90 -1.51 3.95
N TRP A 56 7.60 -2.30 4.97
CA TRP A 56 6.45 -2.15 5.86
C TRP A 56 6.79 -1.62 7.26
N GLY A 57 8.01 -1.11 7.50
CA GLY A 57 8.34 -0.44 8.77
C GLY A 57 7.29 0.60 9.17
N PHE A 58 6.79 0.53 10.42
CA PHE A 58 5.65 1.26 11.00
C PHE A 58 4.25 0.70 10.67
N SER A 59 4.11 -0.38 9.91
CA SER A 59 2.84 -1.08 9.73
C SER A 59 2.56 -2.10 10.85
N ASN A 60 1.33 -2.57 10.92
CA ASN A 60 0.91 -3.71 11.74
C ASN A 60 1.45 -5.07 11.24
N HIS A 61 2.02 -5.12 10.03
CA HIS A 61 2.62 -6.33 9.46
C HIS A 61 4.12 -6.47 9.78
N TYR A 62 4.77 -5.40 10.22
CA TYR A 62 6.19 -5.39 10.59
C TYR A 62 6.35 -5.53 12.10
N LYS A 63 7.20 -6.47 12.55
CA LYS A 63 7.44 -6.75 13.97
C LYS A 63 8.86 -6.40 14.40
N SER A 64 9.86 -7.02 13.78
CA SER A 64 11.29 -6.76 14.01
C SER A 64 12.10 -7.35 12.85
N GLY A 65 13.38 -7.05 12.79
CA GLY A 65 14.29 -7.47 11.73
C GLY A 65 14.83 -6.25 10.99
N LYS A 66 16.15 -6.04 11.06
CA LYS A 66 16.87 -5.10 10.19
C LYS A 66 18.36 -5.42 10.11
N TYR A 67 18.99 -4.94 9.05
CA TYR A 67 20.44 -4.77 9.03
C TYR A 67 20.83 -3.64 9.98
N VAL A 68 21.74 -3.93 10.91
CA VAL A 68 22.27 -2.95 11.88
C VAL A 68 23.61 -2.38 11.44
N ALA A 69 24.31 -3.09 10.55
CA ALA A 69 25.51 -2.67 9.85
C ALA A 69 25.62 -3.43 8.52
N ASP A 70 26.57 -3.06 7.67
CA ASP A 70 26.80 -3.75 6.39
C ASP A 70 27.09 -5.24 6.62
N GLY A 71 26.35 -6.08 5.90
CA GLY A 71 26.40 -7.54 6.05
C GLY A 71 25.86 -8.09 7.39
N THR A 72 25.48 -7.23 8.35
CA THR A 72 25.13 -7.65 9.71
C THR A 72 23.62 -7.57 9.94
N TRP A 73 22.98 -8.72 9.89
CA TRP A 73 21.55 -8.89 10.13
C TRP A 73 21.25 -9.08 11.63
N SER A 74 20.10 -8.55 12.09
CA SER A 74 19.55 -8.83 13.41
C SER A 74 18.04 -9.05 13.34
N ASP A 75 17.59 -10.23 13.76
CA ASP A 75 16.16 -10.59 13.86
C ASP A 75 15.41 -9.81 14.96
N ALA A 76 16.14 -9.38 15.99
CA ALA A 76 15.57 -8.67 17.14
C ALA A 76 15.55 -7.15 16.95
N ALA A 77 16.40 -6.59 16.09
CA ALA A 77 16.48 -5.16 15.90
C ALA A 77 15.20 -4.61 15.25
N VAL A 78 14.59 -3.60 15.86
CA VAL A 78 13.39 -2.94 15.32
C VAL A 78 13.81 -1.70 14.53
N SER A 79 13.30 -1.57 13.31
CA SER A 79 13.48 -0.34 12.52
C SER A 79 12.73 0.82 13.17
N ARG A 80 13.47 1.89 13.49
CA ARG A 80 12.91 3.19 13.88
C ARG A 80 12.60 4.09 12.68
N GLN A 81 12.76 3.57 11.46
CA GLN A 81 12.53 4.29 10.21
C GLN A 81 11.24 3.79 9.55
N CYS A 82 10.49 4.71 8.95
CA CYS A 82 9.30 4.40 8.17
C CYS A 82 9.71 3.61 6.91
N GLY A 83 9.01 2.52 6.63
CA GLY A 83 9.23 1.72 5.43
C GLY A 83 8.67 2.40 4.18
N ALA A 84 9.26 2.10 3.03
CA ALA A 84 8.86 2.69 1.75
C ALA A 84 7.40 2.38 1.36
N ALA A 85 6.88 1.18 1.62
CA ALA A 85 5.49 0.85 1.36
C ALA A 85 4.52 1.61 2.28
N VAL A 86 4.89 1.90 3.53
CA VAL A 86 4.04 2.72 4.42
C VAL A 86 3.99 4.17 3.93
N LEU A 87 5.11 4.72 3.43
CA LEU A 87 5.13 6.03 2.78
C LEU A 87 4.29 6.04 1.51
N MET A 88 4.45 5.06 0.61
CA MET A 88 3.65 4.95 -0.61
C MET A 88 2.16 4.79 -0.30
N ARG A 89 1.82 3.95 0.70
CA ARG A 89 0.46 3.83 1.21
C ARG A 89 -0.09 5.18 1.65
N ARG A 90 0.68 5.94 2.42
CA ARG A 90 0.24 7.25 2.91
C ARG A 90 0.10 8.29 1.78
N MET A 91 0.98 8.26 0.79
CA MET A 91 0.87 9.12 -0.39
C MET A 91 -0.39 8.80 -1.20
N ALA A 92 -0.75 7.53 -1.34
CA ALA A 92 -1.97 7.11 -2.02
C ALA A 92 -3.23 7.53 -1.25
N GLU A 93 -3.26 7.35 0.08
CA GLU A 93 -4.36 7.84 0.93
C GLU A 93 -4.56 9.36 0.85
N LYS A 94 -3.47 10.10 0.59
CA LYS A 94 -3.49 11.55 0.41
C LYS A 94 -3.76 11.99 -1.03
N GLY A 95 -3.89 11.05 -1.97
CA GLY A 95 -4.10 11.34 -3.39
C GLY A 95 -2.88 11.88 -4.13
N PHE A 96 -1.66 11.74 -3.57
CA PHE A 96 -0.41 12.18 -4.22
C PHE A 96 0.10 11.18 -5.26
N VAL A 97 -0.26 9.92 -5.13
CA VAL A 97 0.08 8.85 -6.09
C VAL A 97 -1.13 7.96 -6.32
N ALA A 98 -1.29 7.46 -7.56
CA ALA A 98 -2.31 6.48 -7.91
C ALA A 98 -1.64 5.14 -8.23
N PHE A 99 -2.24 4.04 -7.77
CA PHE A 99 -1.84 2.69 -8.19
C PHE A 99 -2.73 2.31 -9.37
N THR A 100 -2.21 2.43 -10.59
CA THR A 100 -2.95 2.23 -11.85
C THR A 100 -3.30 0.76 -12.13
N ASP A 101 -2.67 -0.17 -11.43
CA ASP A 101 -2.80 -1.61 -11.65
C ASP A 101 -3.74 -2.28 -10.64
N GLN A 102 -4.51 -1.52 -9.84
CA GLN A 102 -5.57 -2.12 -9.03
C GLN A 102 -6.69 -2.60 -9.95
N PRO A 103 -6.97 -3.92 -10.02
CA PRO A 103 -8.04 -4.42 -10.86
C PRO A 103 -9.37 -3.80 -10.42
N ALA A 104 -10.15 -3.31 -11.38
CA ALA A 104 -11.46 -2.76 -11.11
C ALA A 104 -12.32 -3.80 -10.36
N PRO A 105 -13.14 -3.37 -9.38
CA PRO A 105 -14.08 -4.24 -8.68
C PRO A 105 -14.95 -5.00 -9.68
N LYS A 106 -15.20 -6.29 -9.43
CA LYS A 106 -16.23 -7.02 -10.18
C LYS A 106 -17.60 -6.40 -9.83
N PRO A 107 -18.43 -6.01 -10.83
CA PRO A 107 -19.71 -5.32 -10.60
C PRO A 107 -20.69 -6.11 -9.72
N ASP A 108 -20.67 -7.44 -9.77
CA ASP A 108 -21.71 -8.29 -9.20
C ASP A 108 -21.44 -8.75 -7.75
N THR A 109 -20.48 -8.14 -7.05
CA THR A 109 -20.11 -8.53 -5.68
C THR A 109 -20.43 -7.43 -4.65
N ALA A 110 -21.52 -6.68 -4.82
CA ALA A 110 -21.93 -5.69 -3.83
C ALA A 110 -22.33 -6.42 -2.52
N PRO A 111 -21.57 -6.25 -1.41
CA PRO A 111 -21.85 -6.94 -0.17
C PRO A 111 -23.07 -6.33 0.53
N LEU A 112 -23.68 -7.10 1.43
CA LEU A 112 -24.77 -6.61 2.26
C LEU A 112 -24.29 -5.44 3.13
N ILE A 113 -25.04 -4.34 3.11
CA ILE A 113 -24.63 -3.10 3.77
C ILE A 113 -24.92 -3.20 5.29
N PRO A 114 -23.92 -3.14 6.18
CA PRO A 114 -24.13 -3.04 7.63
C PRO A 114 -24.56 -1.61 8.03
N ARG A 115 -25.19 -1.48 9.20
CA ARG A 115 -25.42 -0.16 9.83
C ARG A 115 -24.12 0.41 10.38
N LEU A 116 -24.01 1.74 10.44
CA LEU A 116 -22.90 2.41 11.12
C LEU A 116 -22.83 1.96 12.58
N SER A 117 -21.65 1.53 13.03
CA SER A 117 -21.38 1.22 14.43
C SER A 117 -19.95 1.62 14.79
N ALA A 118 -19.81 2.40 15.86
CA ALA A 118 -18.52 2.74 16.45
C ALA A 118 -17.95 1.63 17.35
N LYS A 119 -18.73 0.59 17.63
CA LYS A 119 -18.35 -0.52 18.53
C LYS A 119 -18.35 -1.85 17.77
N PRO A 120 -17.44 -2.77 18.10
CA PRO A 120 -17.47 -4.13 17.58
C PRO A 120 -18.74 -4.85 18.00
N SER A 121 -19.35 -5.59 17.06
CA SER A 121 -20.50 -6.44 17.33
C SER A 121 -20.05 -7.77 17.95
N LYS A 122 -20.92 -8.36 18.80
CA LYS A 122 -20.74 -9.74 19.30
C LYS A 122 -21.34 -10.79 18.36
N ASP A 123 -22.19 -10.35 17.44
CA ASP A 123 -22.83 -11.24 16.45
C ASP A 123 -21.86 -11.51 15.28
N PRO A 124 -21.43 -12.77 15.09
CA PRO A 124 -20.52 -13.15 14.01
C PRO A 124 -21.04 -12.74 12.62
N ALA A 125 -22.35 -12.81 12.38
CA ALA A 125 -22.92 -12.49 11.07
C ALA A 125 -22.76 -10.99 10.72
N LEU A 126 -22.89 -10.12 11.72
CA LEU A 126 -22.68 -8.67 11.54
C LEU A 126 -21.20 -8.33 11.35
N VAL A 127 -20.29 -9.04 12.03
CA VAL A 127 -18.85 -8.88 11.85
C VAL A 127 -18.45 -9.29 10.43
N THR A 128 -18.86 -10.48 9.97
CA THR A 128 -18.59 -10.94 8.59
C THR A 128 -19.13 -9.96 7.56
N ARG A 129 -20.37 -9.48 7.73
CA ARG A 129 -20.96 -8.48 6.84
C ARG A 129 -20.13 -7.19 6.76
N ALA A 130 -19.65 -6.70 7.91
CA ALA A 130 -18.81 -5.51 7.94
C ALA A 130 -17.43 -5.74 7.30
N GLU A 131 -16.81 -6.91 7.53
CA GLU A 131 -15.56 -7.27 6.89
C GLU A 131 -15.70 -7.38 5.37
N ASP A 132 -16.79 -7.98 4.88
CA ASP A 132 -17.05 -8.13 3.45
C ASP A 132 -17.24 -6.78 2.77
N LEU A 133 -17.96 -5.84 3.41
CA LEU A 133 -18.01 -4.45 2.97
C LEU A 133 -16.62 -3.81 2.91
N GLN A 134 -15.81 -3.94 3.98
CA GLN A 134 -14.48 -3.34 4.04
C GLN A 134 -13.54 -3.93 2.97
N ARG A 135 -13.62 -5.25 2.71
CA ARG A 135 -12.89 -5.92 1.63
C ARG A 135 -13.32 -5.41 0.27
N TRP A 136 -14.63 -5.27 0.03
CA TRP A 136 -15.16 -4.73 -1.21
C TRP A 136 -14.73 -3.26 -1.43
N LEU A 137 -14.79 -2.41 -0.41
CA LEU A 137 -14.32 -1.02 -0.51
C LEU A 137 -12.84 -0.94 -0.89
N ASN A 138 -11.99 -1.82 -0.35
CA ASN A 138 -10.57 -1.87 -0.69
C ASN A 138 -10.26 -2.30 -2.13
N THR A 139 -11.26 -2.73 -2.91
CA THR A 139 -11.09 -3.02 -4.34
C THR A 139 -11.15 -1.77 -5.21
N PHE A 140 -11.63 -0.63 -4.68
CA PHE A 140 -11.71 0.62 -5.43
C PHE A 140 -10.39 1.39 -5.37
N PRO A 141 -9.90 1.94 -6.51
CA PRO A 141 -8.70 2.76 -6.52
C PRO A 141 -8.79 3.94 -5.55
N GLY A 142 -7.77 4.10 -4.69
CA GLY A 142 -7.73 5.19 -3.71
C GLY A 142 -8.62 5.01 -2.47
N ILE A 143 -9.34 3.88 -2.36
CA ILE A 143 -10.13 3.54 -1.18
C ILE A 143 -9.39 2.54 -0.31
N PHE A 144 -9.28 2.88 0.97
CA PHE A 144 -8.36 2.25 1.89
C PHE A 144 -8.98 2.21 3.30
N VAL A 145 -9.59 1.08 3.65
CA VAL A 145 -10.26 0.84 4.93
C VAL A 145 -9.64 -0.36 5.62
N LYS A 146 -9.49 -0.31 6.95
CA LYS A 146 -9.06 -1.46 7.73
C LYS A 146 -10.16 -2.52 7.75
N VAL A 147 -9.82 -3.78 7.50
CA VAL A 147 -10.75 -4.91 7.66
C VAL A 147 -10.72 -5.34 9.11
N ASP A 148 -11.63 -4.79 9.92
CA ASP A 148 -11.75 -5.05 11.36
C ASP A 148 -13.16 -5.43 11.81
N GLY A 149 -14.11 -5.53 10.88
CA GLY A 149 -15.50 -5.87 11.17
C GLY A 149 -16.25 -4.76 11.93
N VAL A 150 -15.67 -3.57 12.06
CA VAL A 150 -16.30 -2.41 12.70
C VAL A 150 -16.66 -1.38 11.61
N PRO A 151 -17.95 -1.29 11.22
CA PRO A 151 -18.39 -0.35 10.19
C PRO A 151 -18.52 1.07 10.78
N GLY A 152 -17.38 1.69 11.11
CA GLY A 152 -17.31 3.04 11.68
C GLY A 152 -17.25 4.16 10.62
N ASN A 153 -16.93 5.38 11.06
CA ASN A 153 -16.94 6.57 10.21
C ASN A 153 -16.03 6.47 8.97
N ILE A 154 -14.86 5.83 9.09
CA ILE A 154 -13.93 5.62 7.96
C ILE A 154 -14.56 4.72 6.90
N THR A 155 -15.22 3.64 7.33
CA THR A 155 -15.95 2.73 6.43
C THR A 155 -17.10 3.47 5.75
N SER A 156 -17.83 4.32 6.48
CA SER A 156 -18.93 5.13 5.94
C SER A 156 -18.47 6.20 4.94
N GLU A 157 -17.38 6.90 5.23
CA GLU A 157 -16.74 7.84 4.31
C GLU A 157 -16.27 7.17 3.02
N ALA A 158 -15.64 6.00 3.14
CA ALA A 158 -15.22 5.21 1.98
C ALA A 158 -16.41 4.75 1.15
N TYR A 159 -17.50 4.31 1.81
CA TYR A 159 -18.74 3.93 1.14
C TYR A 159 -19.39 5.11 0.40
N HIS A 160 -19.39 6.30 1.00
CA HIS A 160 -19.88 7.52 0.35
C HIS A 160 -19.03 7.92 -0.87
N LYS A 161 -17.70 7.81 -0.80
CA LYS A 161 -16.82 8.09 -1.96
C LYS A 161 -17.08 7.17 -3.16
N VAL A 162 -17.48 5.93 -2.90
CA VAL A 162 -17.73 4.92 -3.94
C VAL A 162 -19.17 5.02 -4.47
N THR A 163 -20.15 5.24 -3.60
CA THR A 163 -21.58 5.08 -3.93
C THR A 163 -22.39 6.38 -3.88
N GLY A 164 -21.82 7.46 -3.36
CA GLY A 164 -22.52 8.73 -3.08
C GLY A 164 -23.42 8.70 -1.84
N HIS A 165 -23.50 7.59 -1.10
CA HIS A 165 -24.38 7.43 0.07
C HIS A 165 -23.57 7.05 1.31
N TYR A 166 -23.99 7.52 2.49
CA TYR A 166 -23.41 7.07 3.76
C TYR A 166 -24.02 5.74 4.22
N LEU A 167 -23.35 5.07 5.17
CA LEU A 167 -23.90 3.86 5.77
C LEU A 167 -25.20 4.17 6.53
N PRO A 168 -26.17 3.24 6.55
CA PRO A 168 -27.41 3.44 7.30
C PRO A 168 -27.14 3.69 8.79
N GLY A 169 -27.69 4.78 9.32
CA GLY A 169 -27.47 5.22 10.72
C GLY A 169 -26.31 6.20 10.89
N ASP A 170 -25.65 6.62 9.81
CA ASP A 170 -24.74 7.76 9.83
C ASP A 170 -25.53 9.08 9.90
N PRO A 171 -25.25 9.97 10.85
CA PRO A 171 -25.98 11.24 11.00
C PRO A 171 -25.72 12.25 9.85
N ARG A 172 -24.80 11.96 8.93
CA ARG A 172 -24.41 12.83 7.82
C ARG A 172 -25.17 12.54 6.51
N GLY A 173 -25.94 11.45 6.46
CA GLY A 173 -26.65 10.97 5.28
C GLY A 173 -28.14 10.82 5.49
#